data_AF-A0A7J8CB71-F1
#
_entry.id   AF-A0A7J8CB71-F1
#
_cell.length_a   1.000
_cell.length_b   1.000
_cell.length_c   1.000
_cell.angle_alpha   90.00
_cell.angle_beta   90.00
_cell.angle_gamma   90.00
#
_symmetry.space_group_name_H-M   'P 1'
#
loop_
_entity.id
_entity.type
_entity.pdbx_description
1 polymer ?
#
loop_
_entity_poly.entity_id
_entity_poly.type
_entity_poly.pdbx_seq_one_letter_code
_entity_poly.pdbx_strand_id
1 'polypeptide(L)'
;MAPPLPPPLATSTPLLHGEFGSYPARGPRFALTLTPQALHIQRLRPKPEARPRGGLVLLAEVSGCCTLRSRSLSDSAAYFCIYTYPRGRRGGRRRATRTFGADGAATYEENRAEAQRWATVLTCLLRGLPLPGNGDESEAPRLMRAAD
;
A
#
# COMPACT_ATOMS: atom_id res chain seq x y z
N MET A 1 38.96 4.94 16.21
CA MET A 1 38.10 3.81 15.83
C MET A 1 36.65 4.25 15.98
N ALA A 2 35.96 4.50 14.87
CA ALA A 2 34.52 4.71 14.88
C ALA A 2 33.84 3.33 14.98
N PRO A 3 32.72 3.18 15.72
CA PRO A 3 31.99 1.93 15.75
C PRO A 3 31.48 1.60 14.35
N PRO A 4 31.49 0.31 13.94
CA PRO A 4 30.92 -0.10 12.67
C PRO A 4 29.44 0.26 12.67
N LEU A 5 29.04 1.06 11.66
CA LEU A 5 27.64 1.35 11.40
C LEU A 5 26.88 0.02 11.27
N PRO A 6 25.72 -0.16 11.92
CA PRO A 6 24.90 -1.34 11.70
C PRO A 6 24.59 -1.45 10.20
N PRO A 7 24.61 -2.65 9.60
CA PRO A 7 24.26 -2.82 8.20
C PRO A 7 22.88 -2.21 7.95
N PRO A 8 22.64 -1.54 6.81
CA PRO A 8 21.33 -1.01 6.50
C PRO A 8 20.34 -2.16 6.58
N LEU A 9 19.49 -2.14 7.60
CA LEU A 9 18.36 -3.05 7.77
C LEU A 9 17.63 -3.04 6.44
N ALA A 10 17.74 -4.12 5.66
CA ALA A 10 17.27 -4.27 4.30
C ALA A 10 16.10 -3.31 3.98
N THR A 11 16.43 -2.10 3.52
CA THR A 11 15.44 -1.12 3.10
C THR A 11 14.99 -1.59 1.74
N SER A 12 14.06 -2.54 1.78
CA SER A 12 13.40 -3.09 0.62
C SER A 12 12.83 -1.91 -0.18
N THR A 13 13.32 -1.75 -1.41
CA THR A 13 13.02 -0.60 -2.27
C THR A 13 11.51 -0.35 -2.31
N PRO A 14 11.03 0.89 -2.09
CA PRO A 14 9.60 1.17 -2.13
C PRO A 14 9.05 0.88 -3.53
N LEU A 15 7.99 0.08 -3.60
CA LEU A 15 7.29 -0.29 -4.84
C LEU A 15 6.20 0.71 -5.19
N LEU A 16 5.47 1.16 -4.17
CA LEU A 16 4.48 2.21 -4.27
C LEU A 16 4.59 3.13 -3.06
N HIS A 17 4.38 4.42 -3.32
CA HIS A 17 4.25 5.43 -2.29
C HIS A 17 3.10 6.36 -2.65
N GLY A 18 2.28 6.72 -1.66
CA GLY A 18 1.11 7.56 -1.89
C GLY A 18 0.48 8.05 -0.60
N GLU A 19 -0.26 9.14 -0.69
CA GLU A 19 -1.00 9.71 0.42
C GLU A 19 -2.47 9.35 0.37
N PHE A 20 -3.02 8.95 1.51
CA PHE A 20 -4.40 8.50 1.64
C PHE A 20 -5.07 9.16 2.84
N GLY A 21 -6.34 9.52 2.70
CA GLY A 21 -7.21 9.84 3.81
C GLY A 21 -7.57 8.61 4.65
N SER A 22 -8.18 8.82 5.80
CA SER A 22 -8.80 7.76 6.59
C SER A 22 -10.19 7.41 6.07
N TYR A 23 -10.69 6.23 6.42
CA TYR A 23 -12.13 6.00 6.45
C TYR A 23 -12.66 6.06 7.89
N PRO A 24 -13.72 6.84 8.17
CA PRO A 24 -14.43 7.74 7.26
C PRO A 24 -13.60 8.98 6.85
N ALA A 25 -13.99 9.64 5.75
CA ALA A 25 -13.22 10.66 5.00
C ALA A 25 -12.79 11.93 5.75
N ARG A 26 -13.22 12.13 7.01
CA ARG A 26 -12.90 13.33 7.83
C ARG A 26 -11.84 13.09 8.91
N GLY A 27 -11.02 12.07 8.78
CA GLY A 27 -9.98 11.75 9.76
C GLY A 27 -8.56 12.08 9.27
N PRO A 28 -7.53 11.52 9.92
CA PRO A 28 -6.14 11.83 9.62
C PRO A 28 -5.72 11.31 8.25
N ARG A 29 -4.76 12.01 7.62
CA ARG A 29 -4.08 11.53 6.42
C ARG A 29 -2.89 10.63 6.78
N PHE A 30 -2.62 9.67 5.91
CA PHE A 30 -1.55 8.71 6.02
C PHE A 30 -0.70 8.71 4.76
N ALA A 31 0.63 8.70 4.92
CA ALA A 31 1.54 8.27 3.88
C ALA A 31 1.68 6.76 3.95
N LEU A 32 1.41 6.10 2.83
CA LEU A 32 1.59 4.68 2.64
C LEU A 32 2.85 4.44 1.83
N THR A 33 3.66 3.48 2.27
CA THR A 33 4.81 2.98 1.49
C THR A 33 4.73 1.47 1.45
N LEU A 34 4.50 0.92 0.27
CA LEU A 34 4.47 -0.52 0.04
C LEU A 34 5.86 -0.99 -0.39
N THR A 35 6.37 -1.98 0.30
CA THR A 35 7.61 -2.69 -0.04
C THR A 35 7.28 -4.16 -0.34
N PRO A 36 8.22 -4.93 -0.92
CA PRO A 36 8.05 -6.38 -1.11
C PRO A 36 7.73 -7.16 0.17
N GLN A 37 7.97 -6.60 1.35
CA GLN A 37 7.87 -7.31 2.63
C GLN A 37 6.80 -6.72 3.56
N ALA A 38 6.51 -5.43 3.45
CA ALA A 38 5.61 -4.75 4.37
C ALA A 38 4.92 -3.53 3.74
N LEU A 39 3.76 -3.19 4.30
CA LEU A 39 3.11 -1.91 4.13
C LEU A 39 3.42 -1.03 5.35
N HIS A 40 4.13 0.07 5.11
CA HIS A 40 4.41 1.09 6.10
C HIS A 40 3.30 2.14 6.08
N ILE A 41 2.71 2.42 7.25
CA ILE A 41 1.63 3.40 7.40
C ILE A 41 2.11 4.49 8.34
N GLN A 42 2.36 5.67 7.79
CA GLN A 42 2.82 6.84 8.54
C GLN A 42 1.71 7.87 8.61
N ARG A 43 1.40 8.39 9.79
CA ARG A 43 0.38 9.44 9.94
C ARG A 43 1.03 10.79 9.66
N LEU A 44 0.50 11.57 8.71
CA LEU A 44 1.11 12.83 8.25
C LEU A 44 0.97 13.99 9.23
N ARG A 45 -0.02 13.95 10.14
CA ARG A 45 -0.17 14.89 11.26
C ARG A 45 -0.18 14.11 12.58
N PRO A 46 0.97 13.61 13.07
CA PRO A 46 1.03 13.00 14.39
C PRO A 46 0.80 14.10 15.44
N LYS A 47 -0.06 13.83 16.43
CA LYS A 47 -0.19 14.73 17.58
C LYS A 47 1.16 14.66 18.33
N PRO A 48 1.82 15.77 18.67
CA PRO A 48 3.19 15.76 19.20
C PRO A 48 3.34 14.90 20.48
N GLU A 49 2.28 14.76 21.28
CA GLU A 49 2.28 13.94 22.51
C GLU A 49 1.96 12.46 22.28
N ALA A 50 1.47 12.10 21.09
CA ALA A 50 1.15 10.73 20.77
C ALA A 50 2.38 10.04 20.18
N ARG A 51 2.98 9.14 20.96
CA ARG A 51 4.01 8.18 20.50
C ARG A 51 3.69 7.72 19.06
N PRO A 52 4.65 7.67 18.13
CA PRO A 52 4.39 7.32 16.74
C PRO A 52 3.65 5.98 16.70
N ARG A 53 2.34 6.02 16.46
CA ARG A 53 1.53 4.82 16.17
C ARG A 53 1.60 4.53 14.67
N GLY A 54 2.73 4.84 14.03
CA GLY A 54 3.02 4.43 12.67
C GLY A 54 2.90 2.90 12.62
N GLY A 55 1.99 2.42 11.80
CA GLY A 55 1.65 1.00 11.77
C GLY A 55 2.47 0.31 10.70
N LEU A 56 3.35 -0.61 11.07
CA LEU A 56 3.89 -1.59 10.13
C LEU A 56 2.87 -2.72 9.97
N VAL A 57 2.60 -3.12 8.73
CA VAL A 57 1.85 -4.34 8.41
C VAL A 57 2.75 -5.22 7.57
N LEU A 58 3.14 -6.37 8.11
CA LEU A 58 3.91 -7.36 7.34
C LEU A 58 3.00 -7.99 6.29
N LEU A 59 3.51 -8.20 5.07
CA LEU A 59 2.72 -8.87 4.03
C LEU A 59 2.35 -10.31 4.43
N ALA A 60 3.17 -10.97 5.24
CA ALA A 60 2.87 -12.27 5.83
C ALA A 60 1.61 -12.28 6.72
N GLU A 61 1.17 -11.12 7.22
CA GLU A 61 -0.06 -11.00 8.00
C GLU A 61 -1.27 -10.62 7.14
N VAL A 62 -1.07 -10.24 5.88
CA VAL A 62 -2.13 -9.80 4.97
C VAL A 62 -2.75 -11.02 4.30
N SER A 63 -4.07 -11.19 4.46
CA SER A 63 -4.81 -12.25 3.79
C SER A 63 -5.41 -11.83 2.46
N GLY A 64 -5.49 -10.52 2.19
CA GLY A 64 -6.00 -9.99 0.92
C GLY A 64 -6.37 -8.52 1.00
N CYS A 65 -6.83 -7.97 -0.12
CA CYS A 65 -7.24 -6.58 -0.25
C CYS A 65 -8.37 -6.41 -1.26
N CYS A 66 -9.05 -5.27 -1.22
CA CYS A 66 -10.06 -4.89 -2.21
C CYS A 66 -10.22 -3.37 -2.30
N THR A 67 -10.88 -2.92 -3.35
CA THR A 67 -11.34 -1.53 -3.51
C THR A 67 -12.83 -1.43 -3.17
N LEU A 68 -13.23 -0.34 -2.53
CA LEU A 68 -14.62 -0.03 -2.18
C LEU A 68 -14.96 1.39 -2.62
N ARG A 69 -16.25 1.64 -2.85
CA ARG A 69 -16.80 2.98 -3.13
C ARG A 69 -17.67 3.43 -1.97
N SER A 70 -17.67 4.74 -1.68
CA SER A 70 -18.64 5.35 -0.79
C SER A 70 -20.07 5.11 -1.28
N ARG A 71 -21.03 5.07 -0.35
CA ARG A 71 -22.46 5.12 -0.74
C ARG A 71 -22.91 6.53 -1.14
N SER A 72 -22.15 7.56 -0.78
CA SER A 72 -22.45 8.93 -1.17
C SER A 72 -21.93 9.21 -2.58
N LEU A 73 -22.80 9.67 -3.47
CA LEU A 73 -22.42 10.04 -4.84
C LEU A 73 -21.58 11.33 -4.89
N SER A 74 -21.64 12.16 -3.85
CA SER A 74 -20.82 13.36 -3.72
C SER A 74 -19.39 13.08 -3.27
N ASP A 75 -19.10 11.84 -2.86
CA ASP A 75 -17.78 11.44 -2.39
C ASP A 75 -16.95 10.96 -3.59
N SER A 76 -15.98 11.78 -3.98
CA SER A 76 -15.03 11.43 -5.04
C SER A 76 -13.95 10.45 -4.56
N ALA A 77 -13.91 10.10 -3.27
CA ALA A 77 -12.91 9.16 -2.77
C ALA A 77 -13.22 7.70 -3.18
N ALA A 78 -12.15 6.96 -3.44
CA ALA A 78 -12.19 5.50 -3.55
C ALA A 78 -11.42 4.89 -2.38
N TYR A 79 -11.87 3.76 -1.86
CA TYR A 79 -11.30 3.20 -0.63
C TYR A 79 -10.51 1.92 -0.92
N PHE A 80 -9.24 1.93 -0.56
CA PHE A 80 -8.37 0.75 -0.56
C PHE A 80 -8.42 0.07 0.81
N CYS A 81 -8.82 -1.20 0.84
CA CYS A 81 -8.96 -1.99 2.06
C CYS A 81 -7.98 -3.16 2.08
N ILE A 82 -7.34 -3.38 3.23
CA ILE A 82 -6.51 -4.55 3.50
C ILE A 82 -7.06 -5.35 4.68
N TYR A 83 -7.05 -6.67 4.54
CA TYR A 83 -7.44 -7.62 5.56
C TYR A 83 -6.21 -8.29 6.14
N THR A 84 -6.07 -8.24 7.45
CA THR A 84 -4.90 -8.78 8.16
C THR A 84 -5.32 -9.73 9.28
N TYR A 85 -4.45 -10.68 9.59
CA TYR A 85 -4.55 -11.56 10.77
C TYR A 85 -3.29 -11.41 11.62
N PRO A 86 -3.10 -10.25 12.28
CA PRO A 86 -1.97 -10.06 13.18
C PRO A 86 -2.03 -11.11 14.31
N ARG A 87 -0.86 -11.64 14.67
CA ARG A 87 -0.74 -12.51 15.85
C ARG A 87 -0.98 -11.67 17.10
N GLY A 88 -2.14 -11.83 17.73
CA GLY A 88 -2.43 -11.19 19.00
C GLY A 88 -1.50 -11.70 20.11
N ARG A 89 -1.10 -10.82 21.04
CA ARG A 89 -0.26 -11.16 22.21
C ARG A 89 -0.80 -12.30 23.10
N ARG A 90 -2.07 -12.68 22.95
CA ARG A 90 -2.77 -13.71 23.74
C ARG A 90 -3.21 -14.93 22.91
N GLY A 91 -2.52 -15.23 21.80
CA GLY A 91 -2.73 -16.46 21.03
C GLY A 91 -3.94 -16.48 20.07
N GLY A 92 -4.86 -15.52 20.17
CA GLY A 92 -5.97 -15.36 19.22
C GLY A 92 -5.55 -14.63 17.93
N ARG A 93 -5.82 -15.21 16.76
CA ARG A 93 -5.78 -14.50 15.47
C ARG A 93 -7.07 -13.69 15.33
N ARG A 94 -6.99 -12.37 15.43
CA ARG A 94 -8.14 -11.49 15.18
C ARG A 94 -8.00 -10.86 13.80
N ARG A 95 -9.03 -10.98 12.96
CA ARG A 95 -9.08 -10.25 11.69
C ARG A 95 -9.11 -8.74 11.99
N ALA A 96 -8.17 -8.00 11.41
CA ALA A 96 -8.15 -6.55 11.45
C ALA A 96 -8.24 -6.02 10.01
N THR A 97 -9.15 -5.09 9.78
CA THR A 97 -9.31 -4.40 8.50
C THR A 97 -8.72 -3.01 8.62
N ARG A 98 -7.87 -2.61 7.66
CA ARG A 98 -7.43 -1.22 7.54
C ARG A 98 -7.93 -0.67 6.21
N THR A 99 -8.51 0.51 6.25
CA THR A 99 -9.12 1.17 5.09
C THR A 99 -8.50 2.55 4.91
N PHE A 100 -8.09 2.84 3.68
CA PHE A 100 -7.42 4.06 3.27
C PHE A 100 -8.23 4.69 2.12
N GLY A 101 -8.54 5.98 2.22
CA GLY A 101 -9.25 6.71 1.18
C GLY A 101 -8.26 7.32 0.19
N ALA A 102 -8.29 6.88 -1.06
CA ALA A 102 -7.68 7.60 -2.17
C ALA A 102 -8.58 8.82 -2.47
N ASP A 103 -8.08 10.00 -2.16
CA ASP A 103 -8.78 11.28 -2.27
C ASP A 103 -7.88 12.39 -2.85
N GLY A 104 -6.77 12.01 -3.48
CA GLY A 104 -5.79 12.95 -4.03
C GLY A 104 -6.21 13.58 -5.35
N ALA A 105 -7.13 12.94 -6.08
CA ALA A 105 -7.65 13.42 -7.35
C ALA A 105 -9.03 14.06 -7.21
N ALA A 106 -9.37 14.93 -8.18
CA ALA A 106 -10.67 15.59 -8.23
C ALA A 106 -11.81 14.62 -8.61
N THR A 107 -11.52 13.61 -9.41
CA THR A 107 -12.53 12.68 -9.93
C THR A 107 -12.49 11.32 -9.23
N TYR A 108 -13.65 10.68 -9.13
CA TYR A 108 -13.76 9.33 -8.56
C TYR A 108 -12.99 8.29 -9.37
N GLU A 109 -12.99 8.38 -10.70
CA GLU A 109 -12.33 7.37 -11.54
C GLU A 109 -10.80 7.41 -11.38
N GLU A 110 -10.19 8.59 -11.22
CA GLU A 110 -8.76 8.71 -10.92
C GLU A 110 -8.42 8.15 -9.54
N ASN A 111 -9.20 8.51 -8.51
CA ASN A 111 -9.03 7.97 -7.17
C ASN A 111 -9.21 6.44 -7.14
N ARG A 112 -10.18 5.92 -7.91
CA ARG A 112 -10.42 4.49 -8.07
C ARG A 112 -9.27 3.80 -8.79
N ALA A 113 -8.72 4.40 -9.84
CA ALA A 113 -7.57 3.87 -10.56
C ALA A 113 -6.36 3.74 -9.63
N GLU A 114 -6.13 4.73 -8.77
CA GLU A 114 -5.08 4.67 -7.76
C GLU A 114 -5.36 3.55 -6.73
N ALA A 115 -6.54 3.52 -6.13
CA ALA A 115 -6.90 2.44 -5.19
C ALA A 115 -6.77 1.04 -5.83
N GLN A 116 -7.11 0.92 -7.11
CA GLN A 116 -6.99 -0.33 -7.87
C GLN A 116 -5.54 -0.68 -8.18
N ARG A 117 -4.69 0.29 -8.54
CA ARG A 117 -3.25 0.10 -8.72
C ARG A 117 -2.63 -0.52 -7.47
N TRP A 118 -2.94 0.03 -6.29
CA TRP A 118 -2.48 -0.48 -5.01
C TRP A 118 -2.98 -1.91 -4.74
N ALA A 119 -4.27 -2.18 -4.97
CA ALA A 119 -4.83 -3.51 -4.79
C ALA A 119 -4.19 -4.55 -5.73
N THR A 120 -3.91 -4.18 -6.98
CA THR A 120 -3.26 -5.06 -7.96
C THR A 120 -1.83 -5.37 -7.55
N VAL A 121 -1.01 -4.35 -7.25
CA VAL A 121 0.38 -4.54 -6.81
C VAL A 121 0.45 -5.40 -5.56
N LEU A 122 -0.38 -5.10 -4.54
CA LEU A 122 -0.43 -5.90 -3.32
C LEU A 122 -0.86 -7.35 -3.61
N THR A 123 -1.86 -7.56 -4.48
CA THR A 123 -2.28 -8.91 -4.87
C THR A 123 -1.16 -9.68 -5.57
N CYS A 124 -0.41 -9.03 -6.46
CA CYS A 124 0.75 -9.65 -7.10
C CYS A 124 1.80 -10.06 -6.06
N LEU A 125 2.14 -9.19 -5.11
CA LEU A 125 3.08 -9.51 -4.03
C LEU A 125 2.63 -10.70 -3.19
N LEU A 126 1.36 -10.73 -2.78
CA LEU A 126 0.81 -11.84 -1.98
C LEU A 126 0.81 -13.17 -2.74
N ARG A 127 0.75 -13.13 -4.07
CA ARG A 127 0.77 -14.31 -4.94
C ARG A 127 2.16 -14.65 -5.49
N GLY A 128 3.18 -13.84 -5.21
CA GLY A 128 4.52 -14.00 -5.81
C GLY A 128 4.54 -13.78 -7.33
N LEU A 129 3.61 -12.98 -7.86
CA LEU A 129 3.53 -12.67 -9.29
C LEU A 129 4.38 -11.44 -9.64
N PRO A 130 4.85 -11.33 -10.90
CA PRO A 130 5.51 -10.11 -11.36
C PRO A 130 4.61 -8.90 -11.17
N LEU A 131 5.21 -7.78 -10.79
CA LEU A 131 4.47 -6.54 -10.59
C LEU A 131 4.01 -6.00 -11.95
N PRO A 132 2.81 -5.41 -12.03
CA PRO A 132 2.41 -4.68 -13.22
C PRO A 132 3.44 -3.57 -13.44
N GLY A 133 3.96 -3.46 -14.66
CA GLY A 133 5.00 -2.48 -15.00
C GLY A 133 4.57 -1.09 -14.53
N ASN A 134 5.33 -0.51 -13.61
CA ASN A 134 5.18 0.88 -13.22
C ASN A 134 5.74 1.75 -14.36
N GLY A 135 5.06 1.76 -15.51
CA GLY A 135 5.31 2.69 -16.62
C GLY A 135 6.76 3.10 -16.86
N ASP A 136 7.69 2.14 -16.85
CA ASP A 136 9.04 2.35 -17.38
C ASP A 136 9.08 1.54 -18.67
N GLU A 137 9.05 2.27 -19.77
CA GLU A 137 9.42 1.80 -21.10
C GLU A 137 10.86 1.26 -21.03
N SER A 138 11.01 0.01 -20.64
CA SER A 138 12.11 -0.81 -21.12
C SER A 138 11.51 -1.95 -21.91
N GLU A 139 11.11 -1.54 -23.11
CA GLU A 139 10.86 -2.33 -24.29
C GLU A 139 11.74 -3.58 -24.31
N ALA A 140 11.12 -4.73 -24.08
CA ALA A 140 11.67 -5.99 -24.54
C ALA A 140 11.06 -6.28 -25.91
N PRO A 141 11.81 -6.25 -27.01
CA PRO A 141 11.42 -6.99 -28.18
C PRO A 141 11.89 -8.43 -28.01
N ARG A 142 10.97 -9.31 -27.58
CA ARG A 142 11.09 -10.74 -27.86
C ARG A 142 10.86 -10.95 -29.35
N LEU A 143 11.91 -11.46 -30.01
CA LEU A 143 12.00 -12.20 -31.28
C LEU A 143 10.73 -12.31 -32.14
N MET A 144 10.86 -12.00 -33.45
CA MET A 144 10.83 -13.02 -34.52
C MET A 144 11.10 -12.45 -35.95
N ARG A 145 12.10 -13.05 -36.62
CA ARG A 145 12.20 -13.49 -38.04
C ARG A 145 11.74 -12.59 -39.21
N ALA A 146 12.64 -12.36 -40.16
CA ALA A 146 12.66 -12.84 -41.58
C ALA A 146 13.90 -12.21 -42.27
N ALA A 147 14.87 -12.98 -42.78
CA ALA A 147 14.98 -13.43 -44.18
C ALA A 147 14.96 -12.28 -45.19
N ASP A 148 16.16 -11.83 -45.60
CA ASP A 148 16.64 -11.78 -47.00
C ASP A 148 18.18 -11.76 -46.99
#